data_AF-A0A9D8LK85-F1
#
_entry.id   AF-A0A9D8LK85-F1
#
_cell.length_a   1.000
_cell.length_b   1.000
_cell.length_c   1.000
_cell.angle_alpha   90.00
_cell.angle_beta   90.00
_cell.angle_gamma   90.00
#
_symmetry.space_group_name_H-M   'P 1'
#
loop_
_entity.id
_entity.type
_entity.pdbx_description
1 polymer ?
#
loop_
_entity_poly.entity_id
_entity_poly.type
_entity_poly.pdbx_seq_one_letter_code
_entity_poly.pdbx_strand_id
1 'polypeptide(L)' 'MLSAVITGIGDTPVGKLPGSTAASLNTDAALAAMADAGLTPADIDGFLCADSVTHPHLMMASVLSEQLGL' A
#
# COMPACT_ATOMS: atom_id res chain seq x y z
N MET A 1 -15.58 22.03 9.53
CA MET A 1 -14.85 20.76 9.77
C MET A 1 -14.40 20.22 8.43
N LEU A 2 -13.18 19.71 8.34
CA LEU A 2 -12.74 18.94 7.17
C LEU A 2 -13.40 17.56 7.25
N SER A 3 -13.90 17.05 6.13
CA SER A 3 -14.45 15.69 6.03
C SER A 3 -13.44 14.80 5.34
N ALA A 4 -13.15 13.64 5.92
CA ALA A 4 -12.34 12.63 5.25
C ALA A 4 -13.18 11.92 4.18
N VAL A 5 -12.58 11.64 3.03
CA VAL A 5 -13.19 10.92 1.91
C VAL A 5 -12.23 9.86 1.40
N ILE A 6 -12.77 8.81 0.77
CA ILE A 6 -11.98 7.80 0.05
C ILE A 6 -11.99 8.21 -1.42
N THR A 7 -10.82 8.51 -1.98
CA THR A 7 -10.68 8.96 -3.38
C THR A 7 -10.21 7.87 -4.33
N GLY A 8 -9.68 6.76 -3.82
CA GLY A 8 -9.30 5.61 -4.63
C GLY A 8 -9.16 4.33 -3.82
N ILE A 9 -9.28 3.20 -4.50
CA ILE A 9 -9.14 1.85 -3.93
C ILE A 9 -8.25 0.97 -4.80
N GLY A 10 -7.57 0.00 -4.18
CA GLY A 10 -6.75 -0.98 -4.87
C GLY A 10 -6.83 -2.32 -4.15
N ASP A 11 -6.93 -3.41 -4.91
CA ASP A 11 -7.01 -4.77 -4.39
C ASP A 11 -6.06 -5.68 -5.16
N THR A 12 -5.72 -6.82 -4.55
CA THR A 12 -4.89 -7.85 -5.14
C THR A 12 -5.63 -9.18 -5.21
N PRO A 13 -5.16 -10.14 -6.04
CA PRO A 13 -5.70 -11.49 -6.01
C PRO A 13 -5.65 -12.09 -4.59
N VAL A 14 -6.60 -12.96 -4.27
CA VAL A 14 -6.65 -13.65 -2.96
C VAL A 14 -6.46 -15.16 -3.17
N GLY A 15 -5.56 -15.77 -2.40
CA GLY A 15 -5.36 -17.22 -2.38
C GLY A 15 -3.90 -17.63 -2.25
N LYS A 16 -3.55 -18.78 -2.84
CA LYS A 16 -2.16 -19.22 -2.94
C LYS A 16 -1.51 -18.54 -4.14
N LEU A 17 -0.59 -17.63 -3.88
CA LEU A 17 0.08 -16.81 -4.89
C LEU A 17 1.60 -17.08 -4.86
N PRO A 18 2.08 -18.14 -5.54
CA PRO A 18 3.50 -18.43 -5.60
C PRO A 18 4.28 -17.27 -6.22
N GLY A 19 5.35 -16.84 -5.55
CA GLY A 19 6.20 -15.73 -5.99
C GLY A 19 5.78 -14.36 -5.46
N SER A 20 4.59 -14.23 -4.88
CA SER A 20 4.17 -13.01 -4.18
C SER A 20 4.59 -13.04 -2.71
N THR A 21 4.93 -11.88 -2.17
CA THR A 21 5.15 -11.65 -0.75
C THR A 21 4.05 -10.74 -0.20
N ALA A 22 3.87 -10.70 1.12
CA ALA A 22 2.94 -9.75 1.70
C ALA A 22 3.32 -8.30 1.39
N ALA A 23 4.62 -7.98 1.36
CA ALA A 23 5.11 -6.66 0.98
C ALA A 23 4.73 -6.33 -0.46
N SER A 24 5.02 -7.21 -1.43
CA SER A 24 4.69 -6.95 -2.84
C SER A 24 3.18 -6.77 -3.06
N LEU A 25 2.33 -7.56 -2.40
CA LEU A 25 0.87 -7.41 -2.52
C LEU A 25 0.40 -6.06 -1.93
N ASN A 26 0.96 -5.63 -0.80
CA ASN A 26 0.67 -4.31 -0.26
C ASN A 26 1.12 -3.18 -1.19
N THR A 27 2.32 -3.30 -1.79
CA THR A 27 2.83 -2.34 -2.77
C THR A 27 1.90 -2.25 -3.99
N ASP A 28 1.50 -3.39 -4.55
CA ASP A 28 0.61 -3.46 -5.71
C ASP A 28 -0.76 -2.84 -5.41
N ALA A 29 -1.34 -3.15 -4.24
CA ALA A 29 -2.60 -2.56 -3.80
C ALA A 29 -2.49 -1.04 -3.62
N ALA A 30 -1.40 -0.54 -3.02
CA ALA A 30 -1.19 0.88 -2.80
C ALA A 30 -0.99 1.65 -4.13
N LEU A 31 -0.23 1.09 -5.07
CA LEU A 31 -0.05 1.66 -6.41
C LEU A 31 -1.38 1.73 -7.18
N ALA A 32 -2.20 0.68 -7.10
CA ALA A 32 -3.52 0.67 -7.71
C ALA A 32 -4.46 1.73 -7.08
N ALA A 33 -4.45 1.87 -5.75
CA ALA A 33 -5.26 2.86 -5.06
C ALA A 33 -4.85 4.31 -5.40
N MET A 34 -3.54 4.59 -5.49
CA MET A 34 -3.04 5.89 -5.93
C MET A 34 -3.46 6.19 -7.38
N ALA A 35 -3.35 5.20 -8.27
CA ALA A 35 -3.77 5.35 -9.66
C ALA A 35 -5.28 5.61 -9.80
N ASP A 36 -6.12 4.91 -9.05
CA ASP A 36 -7.59 5.12 -9.01
C ASP A 36 -7.96 6.52 -8.49
N ALA A 37 -7.20 7.01 -7.49
CA ALA A 37 -7.34 8.37 -6.98
C ALA A 37 -6.79 9.46 -7.93
N GLY A 38 -6.06 9.09 -8.98
CA GLY A 38 -5.37 10.03 -9.86
C GLY A 38 -4.21 10.77 -9.20
N LEU A 39 -3.57 10.16 -8.20
CA LEU A 39 -2.48 10.72 -7.42
C LEU A 39 -1.13 10.09 -7.79
N THR A 40 -0.06 10.83 -7.52
CA THR A 40 1.33 10.36 -7.61
C THR A 40 1.93 10.20 -6.21
N PRO A 41 3.06 9.47 -6.06
CA PRO A 41 3.77 9.37 -4.78
C PRO A 41 4.06 10.72 -4.13
N ALA A 42 4.34 11.76 -4.93
CA ALA A 42 4.62 13.11 -4.43
C ALA A 42 3.41 13.82 -3.80
N ASP A 43 2.19 13.31 -4.02
CA ASP A 43 0.95 13.86 -3.44
C ASP A 43 0.60 13.24 -2.08
N ILE A 44 1.41 12.30 -1.58
CA ILE A 44 1.12 11.52 -0.37
C ILE A 44 1.92 12.05 0.81
N ASP A 45 1.23 12.57 1.82
CA ASP A 45 1.87 13.11 3.03
C ASP A 45 2.23 12.02 4.07
N GLY A 46 1.63 10.83 3.96
CA GLY A 46 1.82 9.77 4.94
C GLY A 46 1.28 8.41 4.50
N PHE A 47 1.90 7.36 5.02
CA PHE A 47 1.58 5.98 4.70
C PHE A 47 1.36 5.15 5.96
N LEU A 48 0.26 4.39 5.99
CA LEU A 48 -0.12 3.52 7.09
C LEU A 48 -0.52 2.16 6.53
N CYS A 49 0.02 1.08 7.10
CA CYS A 49 -0.33 -0.27 6.71
C CYS A 49 -0.38 -1.20 7.93
N ALA A 50 -1.12 -2.30 7.79
CA ALA A 50 -1.06 -3.39 8.74
C ALA A 50 0.17 -4.27 8.48
N ASP A 51 0.76 -4.80 9.55
CA ASP A 51 1.85 -5.77 9.44
C ASP A 51 1.35 -7.13 8.97
N SER A 52 2.23 -7.84 8.24
CA SER A 52 2.01 -9.23 7.91
C SER A 52 2.46 -10.15 9.04
N VAL A 53 1.55 -11.02 9.49
CA VAL A 53 1.89 -12.08 10.45
C VAL A 53 2.80 -13.16 9.86
N THR A 54 2.86 -13.28 8.52
CA THR A 54 3.70 -14.27 7.83
C THR A 54 5.06 -13.71 7.42
N HIS A 55 5.21 -12.38 7.41
CA HIS A 55 6.43 -11.67 7.04
C HIS A 55 6.61 -10.47 7.98
N PRO A 56 7.02 -10.71 9.24
CA PRO A 56 7.17 -9.64 10.20
C PRO A 56 8.36 -8.77 9.83
N HIS A 57 8.11 -7.49 9.61
CA HIS A 57 9.14 -6.46 9.47
C HIS A 57 8.97 -5.43 10.57
N LEU A 58 10.07 -5.02 11.19
CA LEU A 58 10.08 -3.82 12.01
C LEU A 58 9.82 -2.63 11.08
N MET A 59 8.77 -1.86 11.36
CA MET A 59 8.39 -0.68 10.56
C MET A 59 7.99 -1.00 9.12
N MET A 60 7.06 -1.94 8.89
CA MET A 60 6.58 -2.29 7.54
C MET A 60 6.14 -1.06 6.73
N ALA A 61 5.49 -0.08 7.37
CA ALA A 61 5.09 1.16 6.70
C ALA A 61 6.29 1.89 6.06
N SER A 62 7.44 1.95 6.75
CA SER A 62 8.66 2.55 6.22
C SER A 62 9.24 1.75 5.05
N VAL A 63 9.25 0.42 5.15
CA VAL A 63 9.71 -0.45 4.05
C VAL A 63 8.85 -0.25 2.80
N LEU A 64 7.53 -0.18 2.97
CA LEU A 64 6.62 0.05 1.85
C LEU A 64 6.75 1.47 1.30
N SER A 65 6.94 2.49 2.14
CA SER A 65 7.22 3.86 1.68
C SER A 65 8.45 3.91 0.77
N GLU A 66 9.53 3.23 1.14
CA GLU A 66 10.73 3.13 0.28
C GLU A 66 10.42 2.45 -1.06
N GLN A 67 9.62 1.39 -1.07
CA GLN A 67 9.22 0.69 -2.30
C GLN A 67 8.29 1.52 -3.18
N LEU A 68 7.45 2.36 -2.59
CA LEU A 68 6.48 3.22 -3.27
C LEU A 68 7.08 4.56 -3.71
N GLY A 69 8.29 4.89 -3.26
CA GLY A 69 8.95 6.17 -3.56
C GLY A 69 8.28 7.36 -2.87
N LEU A 70 7.74 7.13 -1.66
CA LEU A 70 7.14 8.16 -0.79
C LEU A 70 8.21 8.88 0.03
#